data_AF-A0A3D1WDW4-F1
#
_entry.id   AF-A0A3D1WDW4-F1
#
_cell.length_a   1.000
_cell.length_b   1.000
_cell.length_c   1.000
_cell.angle_alpha   90.00
_cell.angle_beta   90.00
_cell.angle_gamma   90.00
#
_symmetry.space_group_name_H-M   'P 1'
#
loop_
_entity.id
_entity.type
_entity.pdbx_description
1 polymer ?
#
loop_
_entity_poly.entity_id
_entity_poly.type
_entity_poly.pdbx_seq_one_letter_code
_entity_poly.pdbx_strand_id
1 'polypeptide(L)'
;MEAIWKVFADCKSEEAALKLASRSFVLLGQAPESLTAEPYAKGGYVIRAITRLPVQEWSQIVLLALSQAQAVGREWVIYGDIREELEAWSNHAAVSGVTSVHLQVLCGPNCSFKRQYQSLRD
;
A
#
# COMPACT_ATOMS: atom_id res chain seq x y z
N MET A 1 -10.37 4.69 -6.32
CA MET A 1 -10.10 4.51 -4.87
C MET A 1 -8.69 4.94 -4.56
N GLU A 2 -8.37 5.16 -3.29
CA GLU A 2 -7.00 5.50 -2.85
C GLU A 2 -6.35 4.27 -2.21
N ALA A 3 -5.10 4.01 -2.59
CA ALA A 3 -4.22 3.10 -1.89
C ALA A 3 -3.20 3.91 -1.10
N ILE A 4 -3.10 3.62 0.19
CA ILE A 4 -2.15 4.24 1.11
C ILE A 4 -0.98 3.29 1.23
N TRP A 5 0.22 3.82 1.00
CA TRP A 5 1.46 3.08 1.12
C TRP A 5 2.27 3.63 2.28
N LYS A 6 2.92 2.74 3.03
CA LYS A 6 4.05 3.10 3.89
C LYS A 6 5.27 2.30 3.49
N VAL A 7 6.36 2.99 3.21
CA VAL A 7 7.66 2.40 2.88
C VAL A 7 8.59 2.71 4.04
N PHE A 8 9.13 1.68 4.69
CA PHE A 8 10.06 1.84 5.80
C PHE A 8 11.48 1.64 5.28
N ALA A 9 12.36 2.57 5.57
CA ALA A 9 13.72 2.59 5.03
C ALA A 9 14.76 2.79 6.13
N ASP A 10 15.84 2.01 6.05
CA ASP A 10 17.00 2.16 6.93
C ASP A 10 17.96 3.20 6.33
N CYS A 11 17.66 4.47 6.58
CA CYS A 11 18.47 5.59 6.13
C CYS A 11 18.52 6.72 7.17
N LYS A 12 19.49 7.63 7.02
CA LYS A 12 19.79 8.68 8.00
C LYS A 12 19.28 10.07 7.64
N SER A 13 18.63 10.23 6.49
CA SER A 13 18.09 11.52 6.06
C SER A 13 16.81 11.36 5.25
N GLU A 14 15.99 12.41 5.29
CA GLU A 14 14.75 12.51 4.53
C GLU A 14 15.01 12.41 3.02
N GLU A 15 16.05 13.09 2.52
CA GLU A 15 16.41 13.04 1.10
C GLU A 15 16.72 11.61 0.63
N ALA A 16 17.43 10.82 1.46
CA ALA A 16 17.70 9.43 1.16
C ALA A 16 16.42 8.58 1.17
N ALA A 17 15.52 8.83 2.12
CA ALA A 17 14.23 8.16 2.23
C ALA A 17 13.38 8.40 0.97
N LEU A 18 13.28 9.66 0.52
CA LEU A 18 12.52 10.05 -0.68
C LEU A 18 13.12 9.44 -1.95
N LYS A 19 14.45 9.34 -2.06
CA LYS A 19 15.13 8.64 -3.17
C LYS A 19 14.84 7.13 -3.20
N LEU A 20 14.73 6.49 -2.04
CA LEU A 20 14.37 5.07 -1.96
C LEU A 20 12.90 4.87 -2.33
N ALA A 21 12.02 5.72 -1.81
CA ALA A 21 10.60 5.67 -2.14
C ALA A 21 10.36 5.88 -3.65
N SER A 22 11.04 6.83 -4.30
CA SER A 22 10.87 7.07 -5.74
C SER A 22 11.22 5.82 -6.57
N ARG A 23 12.24 5.05 -6.19
CA ARG A 23 12.56 3.76 -6.84
C ARG A 23 11.43 2.74 -6.68
N SER A 24 10.82 2.66 -5.49
CA SER A 24 9.65 1.80 -5.27
C SER A 24 8.47 2.23 -6.15
N PHE A 25 8.20 3.53 -6.27
CA PHE A 25 7.10 4.04 -7.10
C PHE A 25 7.35 3.88 -8.61
N VAL A 26 8.61 3.88 -9.04
CA VAL A 26 8.98 3.49 -10.41
C VAL A 26 8.61 2.03 -10.68
N LEU A 27 8.87 1.11 -9.75
CA LEU A 27 8.49 -0.30 -9.89
C LEU A 27 6.97 -0.52 -9.87
N LEU A 28 6.24 0.26 -9.06
CA LEU A 28 4.78 0.32 -9.07
C LEU A 28 4.20 0.77 -10.42
N GLY A 29 5.00 1.43 -11.27
CA GLY A 29 4.54 2.00 -12.54
C GLY A 29 3.59 3.18 -12.36
N GLN A 30 3.52 3.76 -11.16
CA GLN A 30 2.58 4.82 -10.82
C GLN A 30 3.20 5.84 -9.87
N ALA A 31 3.10 7.12 -10.24
CA ALA A 31 3.48 8.22 -9.35
C ALA A 31 2.43 8.43 -8.25
N PRO A 32 2.86 8.69 -7.00
CA PRO A 32 1.94 9.01 -5.92
C PRO A 32 1.41 10.44 -6.04
N GLU A 33 0.15 10.65 -5.62
CA GLU A 33 -0.50 11.96 -5.53
C GLU A 33 0.04 12.79 -4.35
N SER A 34 0.48 12.11 -3.28
CA SER A 34 1.19 12.71 -2.16
C SER A 34 2.27 11.78 -1.66
N LEU A 35 3.37 12.36 -1.17
CA LEU A 35 4.52 11.62 -0.68
C LEU A 35 5.21 12.45 0.42
N THR A 36 5.30 11.89 1.62
CA THR A 36 5.92 12.56 2.78
C THR A 36 6.83 11.56 3.50
N ALA A 37 7.99 12.01 3.97
CA ALA A 37 8.91 11.19 4.74
C ALA A 37 9.12 11.79 6.13
N GLU A 38 9.14 10.94 7.15
CA GLU A 38 9.37 11.33 8.54
C GLU A 38 10.27 10.33 9.26
N PRO A 39 11.05 10.75 10.28
CA PRO A 39 11.84 9.84 11.08
C PRO A 39 10.96 8.79 11.76
N TYR A 40 11.37 7.52 11.69
CA TYR A 40 10.64 6.43 12.32
C TYR A 40 11.18 6.16 13.72
N ALA A 41 10.30 6.00 14.70
CA ALA A 41 10.68 5.87 16.12
C ALA A 41 11.60 4.68 16.42
N LYS A 42 11.61 3.64 15.56
CA LYS A 42 12.49 2.46 15.68
C LYS A 42 13.80 2.60 14.91
N GLY A 43 14.12 3.81 14.45
CA GLY A 43 15.25 4.09 13.56
C GLY A 43 14.84 4.10 12.09
N GLY A 44 15.61 4.81 11.28
CA GLY A 44 15.31 5.00 9.85
C GLY A 44 14.21 6.03 9.60
N TYR A 45 13.54 5.90 8.46
CA TYR A 45 12.45 6.76 8.01
C TYR A 45 11.25 5.93 7.56
N VAL A 46 10.06 6.49 7.74
CA VAL A 46 8.83 5.99 7.12
C VAL A 46 8.38 7.01 6.08
N ILE A 47 8.11 6.52 4.87
CA ILE A 47 7.56 7.31 3.78
C ILE A 47 6.10 6.93 3.62
N ARG A 48 5.19 7.89 3.78
CA ARG A 48 3.77 7.72 3.49
C ARG A 48 3.48 8.25 2.10
N ALA A 49 2.72 7.49 1.32
CA ALA A 49 2.28 7.91 0.01
C ALA A 49 0.83 7.52 -0.28
N ILE A 50 0.20 8.23 -1.21
CA ILE A 50 -1.14 7.90 -1.71
C ILE A 50 -1.08 7.72 -3.23
N THR A 51 -1.64 6.64 -3.74
CA THR A 51 -1.82 6.39 -5.18
C THR A 51 -3.30 6.15 -5.49
N ARG A 52 -3.74 6.58 -6.67
CA ARG A 52 -5.11 6.37 -7.13
C ARG A 52 -5.28 5.10 -7.94
N LEU A 53 -6.20 4.25 -7.53
CA LEU A 53 -6.62 3.07 -8.27
C LEU A 53 -7.76 3.44 -9.24
N PRO A 54 -7.60 3.20 -10.57
CA PRO A 54 -8.56 3.63 -11.60
C PRO A 54 -9.79 2.71 -11.72
N VAL A 55 -9.90 1.70 -10.87
CA VAL A 55 -11.01 0.74 -10.84
C VAL A 55 -11.97 1.04 -9.69
N GLN A 56 -13.24 0.64 -9.85
CA GLN A 56 -14.31 0.89 -8.85
C GLN A 56 -14.84 -0.39 -8.19
N GLU A 57 -14.74 -1.54 -8.85
CA GLU A 57 -15.16 -2.81 -8.26
C GLU A 57 -14.11 -3.34 -7.29
N TRP A 58 -14.55 -3.74 -6.09
CA TRP A 58 -13.66 -4.09 -4.99
C TRP A 58 -12.72 -5.25 -5.31
N SER A 59 -13.22 -6.29 -5.97
CA SER A 59 -12.39 -7.42 -6.39
C SER A 59 -11.29 -7.00 -7.36
N GLN A 60 -11.58 -6.09 -8.28
CA GLN A 60 -10.59 -5.53 -9.21
C GLN A 60 -9.60 -4.63 -8.48
N ILE A 61 -10.07 -3.85 -7.51
CA ILE A 61 -9.24 -3.01 -6.64
C ILE A 61 -8.22 -3.87 -5.87
N VAL A 62 -8.69 -4.94 -5.21
CA VAL A 62 -7.83 -5.87 -4.46
C VAL A 62 -6.79 -6.52 -5.36
N LEU A 63 -7.22 -7.04 -6.52
CA LEU A 63 -6.32 -7.68 -7.48
C LEU A 63 -5.26 -6.70 -8.00
N LEU A 64 -5.67 -5.51 -8.42
CA LEU A 64 -4.75 -4.49 -8.93
C LEU A 64 -3.75 -4.05 -7.86
N ALA A 65 -4.22 -3.77 -6.65
CA ALA A 65 -3.39 -3.31 -5.55
C ALA A 65 -2.37 -4.39 -5.13
N LEU A 66 -2.77 -5.67 -5.06
CA LEU A 66 -1.85 -6.77 -4.79
C LEU A 66 -0.85 -7.01 -5.93
N SER A 67 -1.28 -6.90 -7.20
CA SER A 67 -0.38 -6.99 -8.34
C SER A 67 0.69 -5.89 -8.30
N GLN A 68 0.29 -4.67 -7.93
CA GLN A 68 1.17 -3.54 -7.70
C GLN A 68 2.11 -3.78 -6.52
N ALA A 69 1.60 -4.31 -5.41
CA ALA A 69 2.37 -4.67 -4.22
C ALA A 69 3.48 -5.68 -4.54
N GLN A 70 3.19 -6.68 -5.39
CA GLN A 70 4.16 -7.68 -5.82
C GLN A 70 5.31 -7.12 -6.67
N ALA A 71 5.16 -5.95 -7.28
CA ALA A 71 6.26 -5.28 -7.97
C ALA A 71 7.27 -4.65 -6.99
N VAL A 72 6.84 -4.29 -5.77
CA VAL A 72 7.66 -3.57 -4.78
C VAL A 72 8.09 -4.42 -3.59
N GLY A 73 7.56 -5.63 -3.45
CA GLY A 73 7.96 -6.58 -2.42
C GLY A 73 7.43 -7.98 -2.66
N ARG A 74 7.92 -8.94 -1.89
CA ARG A 74 7.48 -10.35 -1.92
C ARG A 74 6.98 -10.78 -0.54
N GLU A 75 6.50 -12.02 -0.41
CA GLU A 75 6.11 -12.59 0.89
C GLU A 75 5.11 -11.72 1.66
N TRP A 76 4.11 -11.22 0.94
CA TRP A 76 3.07 -10.37 1.50
C TRP A 76 2.18 -11.16 2.45
N VAL A 77 2.00 -10.63 3.65
CA VAL A 77 1.02 -11.11 4.64
C VAL A 77 -0.17 -10.15 4.60
N ILE A 78 -1.37 -10.71 4.44
CA ILE A 78 -2.64 -9.98 4.46
C ILE A 78 -3.23 -10.08 5.86
N TYR A 79 -3.66 -8.95 6.41
CA TYR A 79 -4.31 -8.82 7.71
C TYR A 79 -5.73 -8.27 7.56
N GLY A 80 -6.49 -8.29 8.66
CA GLY A 80 -7.83 -7.71 8.73
C GLY A 80 -8.89 -8.54 8.01
N ASP A 81 -9.94 -7.86 7.54
CA ASP A 81 -11.05 -8.45 6.78
C ASP A 81 -11.03 -7.94 5.34
N ILE A 82 -10.70 -8.81 4.39
CA ILE A 82 -10.60 -8.48 2.96
C ILE A 82 -11.90 -7.93 2.36
N ARG A 83 -13.04 -8.10 3.04
CA ARG A 83 -14.33 -7.55 2.61
C ARG A 83 -14.48 -6.07 2.94
N GLU A 84 -13.71 -5.58 3.90
CA GLU A 84 -13.77 -4.22 4.44
C GLU A 84 -12.51 -3.41 4.12
N GLU A 85 -11.37 -4.07 4.02
CA GLU A 85 -10.08 -3.45 3.72
C GLU A 85 -9.10 -4.45 3.12
N LEU A 86 -8.18 -3.97 2.29
CA LEU A 86 -6.96 -4.68 1.98
C LEU A 86 -5.86 -4.06 2.82
N GLU A 87 -5.42 -4.78 3.84
CA GLU A 87 -4.29 -4.43 4.70
C GLU A 87 -3.19 -5.47 4.48
N ALA A 88 -2.07 -5.08 3.90
CA ALA A 88 -1.00 -6.01 3.53
C ALA A 88 0.38 -5.48 3.90
N TRP A 89 1.26 -6.36 4.37
CA TRP A 89 2.62 -6.05 4.80
C TRP A 89 3.64 -6.99 4.19
N SER A 90 4.81 -6.48 3.87
CA SER A 90 5.97 -7.27 3.46
C SER A 90 7.24 -6.75 4.15
N ASN A 91 8.07 -7.66 4.66
CA ASN A 91 9.45 -7.37 5.11
C ASN A 91 10.50 -7.68 4.02
N HIS A 92 10.04 -8.01 2.81
CA HIS A 92 10.88 -8.49 1.71
C HIS A 92 10.74 -7.53 0.53
N ALA A 93 11.14 -6.28 0.75
CA ALA A 93 11.06 -5.22 -0.25
C ALA A 93 12.01 -5.48 -1.44
N ALA A 94 11.59 -5.06 -2.64
CA ALA A 94 12.38 -5.21 -3.86
C ALA A 94 13.53 -4.19 -3.95
N VAL A 95 13.42 -3.06 -3.24
CA VAL A 95 14.41 -1.97 -3.26
C VAL A 95 15.36 -2.10 -2.09
N SER A 96 16.66 -2.26 -2.35
CA SER A 96 17.68 -2.28 -1.30
C SER A 96 17.66 -0.99 -0.47
N GLY A 97 17.72 -1.15 0.86
CA GLY A 97 17.59 -0.04 1.83
C GLY A 97 16.15 0.19 2.30
N VAL A 98 15.16 -0.42 1.66
CA VAL A 98 13.79 -0.54 2.18
C VAL A 98 13.70 -1.80 3.03
N THR A 99 13.27 -1.66 4.29
CA THR A 99 13.14 -2.76 5.24
C THR A 99 11.78 -3.43 5.18
N SER A 100 10.73 -2.65 4.93
CA SER A 100 9.38 -3.16 4.80
C SER A 100 8.48 -2.23 4.00
N VAL A 101 7.41 -2.81 3.45
CA VAL A 101 6.37 -2.08 2.72
C VAL A 101 5.02 -2.49 3.27
N HIS A 102 4.15 -1.51 3.40
CA HIS A 102 2.78 -1.65 3.86
C HIS A 102 1.84 -1.02 2.83
N LEU A 103 0.75 -1.72 2.54
CA LEU A 103 -0.32 -1.32 1.64
C LEU A 103 -1.63 -1.37 2.40
N GLN A 104 -2.41 -0.29 2.32
CA GLN A 104 -3.76 -0.22 2.82
C GLN A 104 -4.71 0.32 1.75
N VAL A 105 -5.86 -0.34 1.55
CA VAL A 105 -6.97 0.15 0.74
C VAL A 105 -8.27 -0.08 1.51
N LEU A 106 -9.11 0.94 1.65
CA LEU A 106 -10.39 0.81 2.38
C LEU A 106 -11.55 0.59 1.40
N CYS A 107 -12.40 -0.40 1.68
CA CYS A 107 -13.66 -0.62 0.96
C CYS A 107 -14.66 0.49 1.35
N GLY A 108 -14.76 1.49 0.48
CA GLY A 108 -15.63 2.65 0.63
C GLY A 108 -17.12 2.29 0.71
N PRO A 109 -17.99 3.27 1.03
CA PRO A 109 -19.41 3.03 1.33
C PRO A 109 -20.20 2.38 0.18
N ASN A 110 -19.77 2.56 -1.06
CA ASN A 110 -20.44 2.03 -2.26
C ASN A 110 -19.90 0.67 -2.73
N CYS A 111 -18.98 0.07 -1.98
CA CYS A 111 -18.35 -1.21 -2.30
C CYS A 111 -19.41 -2.33 -2.34
N SER A 112 -19.47 -3.06 -3.46
CA SER A 112 -20.51 -4.04 -3.80
C SER A 112 -20.66 -5.16 -2.76
N PHE A 113 -19.56 -5.54 -2.10
CA PHE A 113 -19.55 -6.56 -1.04
C PHE A 113 -20.39 -6.19 0.20
N LYS A 114 -20.44 -4.91 0.59
CA LYS A 114 -21.27 -4.46 1.72
C LYS A 114 -22.77 -4.63 1.44
N ARG A 115 -23.18 -4.47 0.17
CA ARG A 115 -24.58 -4.53 -0.25
C ARG A 115 -25.10 -5.96 -0.43
N GLN A 116 -24.27 -6.86 -0.98
CA GLN A 116 -24.68 -8.23 -1.27
C GLN A 116 -24.92 -9.10 -0.02
N TYR A 117 -24.31 -8.76 1.12
CA TYR A 117 -24.46 -9.54 2.35
C TYR A 117 -25.62 -9.08 3.23
N GLN A 118 -26.03 -7.80 3.16
CA GLN A 118 -27.23 -7.32 3.85
C GLN A 118 -28.48 -8.05 3.33
N SER A 119 -28.57 -8.28 2.03
CA SER A 119 -29.67 -9.05 1.42
C SER A 119 -29.64 -10.56 1.68
N LEU A 120 -28.61 -11.09 2.34
CA LEU A 120 -28.50 -12.51 2.74
C LEU A 120 -28.75 -12.70 4.24
N ARG A 121 -29.00 -11.61 4.99
CA ARG A 121 -29.37 -11.63 6.41
C ARG A 121 -30.84 -11.28 6.65
N ASP A 122 -31.56 -10.91 5.59
CA ASP A 122 -33.01 -10.72 5.54
C ASP A 122 -33.66 -11.95 4.88
#